data_AF-A0A7V4A038-F1
#
_entry.id   AF-A0A7V4A038-F1
#
_cell.length_a   1.000
_cell.length_b   1.000
_cell.length_c   1.000
_cell.angle_alpha   90.00
_cell.angle_beta   90.00
_cell.angle_gamma   90.00
#
_symmetry.space_group_name_H-M   'P 1'
#
loop_
_entity.id
_entity.type
_entity.pdbx_description
1 polymer ?
#
loop_
_entity_poly.entity_id
_entity_poly.type
_entity_poly.pdbx_seq_one_letter_code
_entity_poly.pdbx_strand_id
1 'polypeptide(L)'
;MRVYHRFPLLFLLPSLAGFLAFNLGPILASLLLSFVEYDGLRPLTWRTFQENWVGLENYRRLLADPVFHKAFWNTLFYVAVAVPLEIVLALLLALGLNRPWPGVRFLRTLYLLPTVTSVVAVGLLWRWVLNPTVGPVNLFLRWVGERLVGLFTLLGLEAPGWAVWLAQEGPGWLSD
;
A
#
# COMPACT_ATOMS: atom_id res chain seq x y z
N MET A 1 -37.53 32.34 -20.14
CA MET A 1 -36.28 31.68 -19.69
C MET A 1 -36.56 30.28 -19.08
N ARG A 2 -37.00 29.27 -19.85
CA ARG A 2 -37.26 27.90 -19.31
C ARG A 2 -36.67 26.75 -20.15
N VAL A 3 -35.97 27.05 -21.25
CA VAL A 3 -35.55 26.04 -22.25
C VAL A 3 -34.07 25.60 -22.12
N TYR A 4 -33.26 26.25 -21.29
CA TYR A 4 -31.82 25.98 -21.19
C TYR A 4 -31.40 24.86 -20.19
N HIS A 5 -32.31 24.28 -19.40
CA HIS A 5 -31.93 23.30 -18.36
C HIS A 5 -31.89 21.83 -18.82
N ARG A 6 -32.41 21.49 -20.01
CA ARG A 6 -32.44 20.08 -20.47
C ARG A 6 -31.20 19.67 -21.27
N PHE A 7 -30.57 20.61 -21.97
CA PHE A 7 -29.35 20.34 -22.74
C PHE A 7 -28.15 19.90 -21.89
N PRO A 8 -27.88 20.50 -20.70
CA PRO A 8 -26.79 20.04 -19.84
C PRO A 8 -26.97 18.59 -19.36
N LEU A 9 -28.22 18.15 -19.16
CA LEU A 9 -28.52 16.80 -18.70
C LEU A 9 -28.15 15.74 -19.74
N LEU A 10 -28.35 16.03 -21.03
CA LEU A 10 -27.96 15.13 -22.14
C LEU A 10 -26.44 14.93 -22.22
N PHE A 11 -25.64 15.96 -21.91
CA PHE A 11 -24.18 15.84 -21.82
C PHE A 11 -23.71 15.08 -20.57
N LEU A 12 -24.50 15.11 -19.50
CA LEU A 12 -24.26 14.32 -18.29
C LEU A 12 -24.60 12.84 -18.47
N LEU A 13 -25.59 12.49 -19.30
CA LEU A 13 -26.06 11.11 -19.48
C LEU A 13 -24.93 10.08 -19.76
N PRO A 14 -23.99 10.28 -20.70
CA PRO A 14 -22.94 9.28 -20.94
C PRO A 14 -21.98 9.12 -19.76
N SER A 15 -21.64 10.22 -19.08
CA SER A 15 -20.80 10.17 -17.86
C SER A 15 -21.54 9.49 -16.71
N LEU A 16 -22.82 9.81 -16.52
CA LEU A 16 -23.67 9.23 -15.49
C LEU A 16 -23.92 7.74 -15.75
N ALA A 17 -24.17 7.35 -17.00
CA ALA A 17 -24.31 5.95 -17.38
C ALA A 17 -23.02 5.16 -17.09
N GLY A 18 -21.85 5.72 -17.42
CA GLY A 18 -20.56 5.12 -17.06
C GLY A 18 -20.35 5.00 -15.55
N PHE A 19 -20.66 6.04 -14.79
CA PHE A 19 -20.60 6.02 -13.33
C PHE A 19 -21.53 4.95 -12.73
N LEU A 20 -22.77 4.88 -13.19
CA LEU A 20 -23.74 3.90 -12.71
C LEU A 20 -23.33 2.46 -13.07
N ALA A 21 -22.85 2.23 -14.29
CA ALA A 21 -22.49 0.90 -14.76
C ALA A 21 -21.18 0.37 -14.15
N PHE A 22 -20.17 1.23 -13.97
CA PHE A 22 -18.81 0.81 -13.61
C PHE A 22 -18.35 1.22 -12.21
N ASN A 23 -19.04 2.14 -11.54
CA ASN A 23 -18.78 2.47 -10.13
C ASN A 23 -19.92 2.00 -9.24
N LEU A 24 -21.11 2.60 -9.38
CA LEU A 24 -22.21 2.34 -8.46
C LEU A 24 -22.75 0.91 -8.59
N GLY A 25 -22.84 0.39 -9.80
CA GLY A 25 -23.31 -0.96 -10.10
C GLY A 25 -22.51 -2.04 -9.34
N PRO A 26 -21.18 -2.12 -9.52
CA PRO A 26 -20.32 -3.04 -8.78
C PRO A 26 -20.38 -2.85 -7.25
N ILE A 27 -20.50 -1.60 -6.77
CA ILE A 27 -20.65 -1.33 -5.33
C ILE A 27 -21.94 -1.94 -4.79
N LEU A 28 -23.07 -1.68 -5.46
CA LEU A 28 -24.36 -2.24 -5.07
C LEU A 28 -24.37 -3.76 -5.19
N ALA A 29 -23.78 -4.32 -6.26
CA ALA A 29 -23.65 -5.77 -6.43
C ALA A 29 -22.81 -6.40 -5.30
N SER A 30 -21.68 -5.79 -4.94
CA SER A 30 -20.82 -6.26 -3.84
C SER A 30 -21.53 -6.19 -2.49
N LEU A 31 -22.32 -5.12 -2.26
CA LEU A 31 -23.14 -4.98 -1.06
C LEU A 31 -24.26 -6.02 -1.00
N LEU A 32 -24.91 -6.34 -2.12
CA LEU A 32 -25.92 -7.41 -2.15
C LEU A 32 -25.28 -8.78 -1.93
N LEU A 33 -24.11 -9.02 -2.52
CA LEU A 33 -23.35 -10.26 -2.35
C LEU A 33 -22.85 -10.46 -0.91
N SER A 34 -22.59 -9.40 -0.13
CA SER A 34 -22.15 -9.56 1.25
C SER A 34 -23.21 -10.18 2.17
N PHE A 35 -24.49 -10.21 1.77
CA PHE A 35 -25.57 -10.90 2.47
C PHE A 35 -25.79 -12.35 1.99
N VAL A 36 -25.01 -12.81 1.02
CA VAL A 36 -25.14 -14.13 0.40
C VAL A 36 -23.90 -14.96 0.70
N GLU A 37 -24.07 -16.25 0.98
CA GLU A 37 -22.94 -17.19 1.09
C GLU A 37 -22.50 -17.58 -0.32
N TYR A 38 -21.51 -16.85 -0.84
CA TYR A 38 -21.00 -16.99 -2.20
C TYR A 38 -19.53 -17.42 -2.21
N ASP A 39 -19.24 -18.49 -2.95
CA ASP A 39 -17.91 -19.13 -3.04
C ASP A 39 -17.12 -18.74 -4.31
N GLY A 40 -17.68 -17.88 -5.18
CA GLY A 40 -17.04 -17.46 -6.43
C GLY A 40 -17.09 -18.48 -7.57
N LEU A 41 -17.49 -19.73 -7.29
CA LEU A 41 -17.51 -20.81 -8.28
C LEU A 41 -18.87 -20.95 -8.97
N ARG A 42 -19.94 -20.52 -8.30
CA ARG A 42 -21.31 -20.58 -8.82
C ARG A 42 -21.62 -19.40 -9.75
N PRO A 43 -22.43 -19.59 -10.81
CA PRO A 43 -22.87 -18.48 -11.64
C PRO A 43 -23.72 -17.50 -10.83
N LEU A 44 -23.48 -16.20 -11.05
CA LEU A 44 -24.14 -15.09 -10.37
C LEU A 44 -25.54 -14.89 -10.97
N THR A 45 -26.49 -15.74 -10.57
CA THR A 45 -27.88 -15.73 -11.03
C THR A 45 -28.82 -15.39 -9.87
N TRP A 46 -30.00 -14.84 -10.16
CA TRP A 46 -31.02 -14.51 -9.15
C TRP A 46 -31.38 -15.70 -8.23
N ARG A 47 -31.35 -16.93 -8.75
CA ARG A 47 -31.54 -18.16 -7.98
C ARG A 47 -30.52 -18.34 -6.85
N THR A 48 -29.24 -18.02 -7.12
CA THR A 48 -28.16 -18.08 -6.14
C THR A 48 -28.42 -17.15 -4.97
N PHE A 49 -28.97 -15.96 -5.22
CA PHE A 49 -29.36 -15.01 -4.17
C PHE A 49 -30.51 -15.55 -3.30
N GLN A 50 -31.50 -16.22 -3.88
CA GLN A 50 -32.62 -16.76 -3.12
C GLN A 50 -32.22 -17.97 -2.27
N GLU A 51 -31.41 -18.88 -2.81
CA GLU A 51 -31.03 -20.14 -2.15
C GLU A 51 -29.94 -19.96 -1.09
N ASN A 52 -29.08 -18.92 -1.19
CA ASN A 52 -27.92 -18.73 -0.33
C ASN A 52 -27.95 -17.40 0.45
N TRP A 53 -29.13 -16.79 0.61
CA TRP A 53 -29.27 -15.60 1.44
C TRP A 53 -29.05 -15.93 2.91
N VAL A 54 -27.95 -15.45 3.49
CA VAL A 54 -27.58 -15.68 4.90
C VAL A 54 -27.74 -14.42 5.77
N GLY A 55 -28.18 -13.31 5.17
CA GLY A 55 -28.39 -12.05 5.87
C GLY A 55 -27.09 -11.56 6.52
N LEU A 56 -27.10 -11.34 7.83
CA LEU A 56 -25.95 -10.79 8.57
C LEU A 56 -24.94 -11.84 9.07
N GLU A 57 -25.15 -13.12 8.77
CA GLU A 57 -24.30 -14.19 9.30
C GLU A 57 -22.83 -14.05 8.84
N ASN A 58 -22.59 -13.60 7.60
CA ASN A 58 -21.24 -13.31 7.11
C ASN A 58 -20.50 -12.29 7.99
N TYR A 59 -21.19 -11.25 8.45
CA TYR A 59 -20.60 -10.24 9.34
C TYR A 59 -20.33 -10.80 10.73
N ARG A 60 -21.22 -11.66 11.26
CA ARG A 60 -21.00 -12.32 12.55
C ARG A 60 -19.78 -13.24 12.51
N ARG A 61 -19.64 -14.04 11.44
CA ARG A 61 -18.45 -14.89 11.21
C ARG A 61 -17.19 -14.05 11.10
N LEU A 62 -17.22 -12.96 10.32
CA LEU A 62 -16.10 -12.04 10.15
C LEU A 62 -15.65 -11.40 11.48
N LEU A 63 -16.59 -10.94 12.30
CA LEU A 63 -16.30 -10.34 13.60
C LEU A 63 -15.80 -11.35 14.64
N ALA A 64 -16.03 -12.64 14.44
CA ALA A 64 -15.47 -13.71 15.29
C ALA A 64 -14.08 -14.18 14.81
N ASP A 65 -13.65 -13.81 13.60
CA ASP A 65 -12.42 -14.29 13.00
C ASP A 65 -11.18 -13.53 13.55
N PRO A 66 -10.24 -14.21 14.24
CA PRO A 66 -9.02 -13.58 14.72
C PRO A 66 -8.11 -13.06 13.59
N VAL A 67 -8.18 -13.65 12.39
CA VAL A 67 -7.40 -13.19 11.24
C VAL A 67 -7.91 -11.84 10.76
N PHE A 68 -9.24 -11.66 10.71
CA PHE A 68 -9.85 -10.38 10.38
C PHE A 68 -9.40 -9.28 11.33
N HIS A 69 -9.43 -9.53 12.64
CA HIS A 69 -8.99 -8.54 13.65
C HIS A 69 -7.52 -8.15 13.47
N LYS A 70 -6.63 -9.14 13.25
CA LYS A 70 -5.22 -8.86 12.98
C LYS A 70 -5.04 -8.02 11.71
N ALA A 71 -5.69 -8.40 10.62
CA ALA A 71 -5.59 -7.67 9.35
C ALA A 71 -6.14 -6.23 9.48
N PHE A 72 -7.27 -6.07 10.17
CA PHE A 72 -7.88 -4.78 10.45
C PHE A 72 -6.94 -3.87 11.25
N TRP A 73 -6.39 -4.34 12.36
CA TRP A 73 -5.48 -3.56 13.18
C TRP A 73 -4.16 -3.25 12.49
N ASN A 74 -3.60 -4.21 11.72
CA ASN A 74 -2.41 -3.96 10.91
C ASN A 74 -2.65 -2.86 9.87
N THR A 75 -3.80 -2.88 9.21
CA THR A 75 -4.17 -1.87 8.21
C THR A 75 -4.39 -0.52 8.86
N LEU A 76 -5.10 -0.48 9.99
CA LEU A 76 -5.35 0.75 10.72
C LEU A 76 -4.06 1.37 11.26
N PHE A 77 -3.17 0.55 11.83
CA PHE A 77 -1.85 0.99 12.29
C PHE A 77 -1.01 1.51 11.12
N TYR A 78 -0.97 0.78 10.01
CA TYR A 78 -0.28 1.20 8.80
C TYR A 78 -0.77 2.57 8.34
N VAL A 79 -2.08 2.76 8.17
CA VAL A 79 -2.65 4.04 7.73
C VAL A 79 -2.39 5.16 8.74
N ALA A 80 -2.58 4.88 10.04
CA ALA A 80 -2.41 5.86 11.10
C ALA A 80 -0.97 6.38 11.22
N VAL A 81 0.03 5.58 10.84
CA VAL A 81 1.46 5.97 10.87
C VAL A 81 1.92 6.48 9.51
N ALA A 82 1.63 5.75 8.43
CA ALA A 82 2.11 6.05 7.10
C ALA A 82 1.56 7.38 6.58
N VAL A 83 0.24 7.62 6.72
CA VAL A 83 -0.38 8.83 6.14
C VAL A 83 0.16 10.12 6.79
N PRO A 84 0.23 10.27 8.13
CA PRO A 84 0.83 11.46 8.71
C PRO A 84 2.31 11.62 8.35
N LEU A 85 3.07 10.53 8.32
CA LEU A 85 4.48 10.57 7.96
C LEU A 85 4.67 11.02 6.50
N GLU A 86 3.87 10.50 5.57
CA GLU A 86 3.86 10.91 4.17
C GLU A 86 3.52 12.40 4.02
N ILE A 87 2.51 12.90 4.74
CA ILE A 87 2.13 14.32 4.71
C ILE A 87 3.27 15.19 5.24
N VAL A 88 3.88 14.82 6.37
CA VAL A 88 4.99 15.58 6.97
C VAL A 88 6.20 15.60 6.03
N LEU A 89 6.59 14.46 5.48
CA LEU A 89 7.71 14.37 4.54
C LEU A 89 7.43 15.14 3.25
N ALA A 90 6.24 15.02 2.68
CA ALA A 90 5.84 15.77 1.49
C ALA A 90 5.87 17.29 1.75
N LEU A 91 5.40 17.74 2.92
CA LEU A 91 5.43 19.14 3.30
C LEU A 91 6.87 19.65 3.51
N LEU A 92 7.72 18.90 4.20
CA LEU A 92 9.13 19.25 4.40
C LEU A 92 9.87 19.36 3.06
N LEU A 93 9.65 18.41 2.15
CA LEU A 93 10.21 18.45 0.80
C LEU A 93 9.66 19.64 0.00
N ALA A 94 8.35 19.91 0.06
CA ALA A 94 7.72 21.04 -0.61
C ALA A 94 8.32 22.37 -0.12
N LEU A 95 8.48 22.55 1.20
CA LEU A 95 9.11 23.74 1.78
C LEU A 95 10.57 23.89 1.37
N GLY A 96 11.34 22.79 1.33
CA GLY A 96 12.73 22.78 0.87
C GLY A 96 12.89 23.11 -0.62
N LEU A 97 11.95 22.67 -1.46
CA LEU A 97 11.94 22.94 -2.90
C LEU A 97 11.26 24.26 -3.27
N ASN A 98 10.60 24.94 -2.33
CA ASN A 98 9.94 26.22 -2.57
C ASN A 98 10.92 27.40 -2.67
N ARG A 99 12.08 27.30 -2.01
CA ARG A 99 13.10 28.36 -2.07
C ARG A 99 13.85 28.32 -3.42
N PRO A 100 14.24 29.47 -4.00
CA PRO A 100 15.10 29.48 -5.18
C PRO A 100 16.57 29.31 -4.76
N TRP A 101 17.09 28.09 -4.86
CA TRP A 101 18.52 27.79 -4.67
C TRP A 101 19.06 27.01 -5.89
N PRO A 102 20.37 27.12 -6.20
CA PRO A 102 20.95 26.45 -7.37
C PRO A 102 20.77 24.93 -7.24
N GLY A 103 20.18 24.31 -8.28
CA GLY A 103 19.89 22.86 -8.31
C GLY A 103 18.45 22.46 -8.02
N VAL A 104 17.58 23.38 -7.57
CA VAL A 104 16.15 23.08 -7.29
C VAL A 104 15.41 22.48 -8.47
N ARG A 105 15.68 22.96 -9.69
CA ARG A 105 15.03 22.45 -10.90
C ARG A 105 15.37 20.97 -11.14
N PHE A 106 16.60 20.57 -10.83
CA PHE A 106 17.05 19.18 -10.95
C PHE A 106 16.40 18.31 -9.87
N LEU A 107 16.38 18.75 -8.61
CA LEU A 107 15.71 18.01 -7.51
C LEU A 107 14.21 17.84 -7.76
N ARG A 108 13.52 18.86 -8.29
CA ARG A 108 12.10 18.76 -8.67
C ARG A 108 11.87 17.67 -9.72
N THR A 109 12.75 17.59 -10.73
CA THR A 109 12.68 16.53 -11.74
C THR A 109 12.90 15.16 -11.12
N LEU A 110 13.96 14.98 -10.31
CA LEU A 110 14.26 13.70 -9.64
C LEU A 110 13.10 13.21 -8.76
N TYR A 111 12.48 14.11 -8.00
CA TYR A 111 11.34 13.79 -7.15
C TYR A 111 10.12 13.31 -7.95
N LEU A 112 9.92 13.81 -9.17
CA LEU A 112 8.79 13.44 -10.02
C LEU A 112 9.04 12.14 -10.81
N LEU A 113 10.28 11.74 -11.05
CA LEU A 113 10.59 10.50 -11.77
C LEU A 113 9.87 9.25 -11.23
N PRO A 114 9.89 8.96 -9.91
CA PRO A 114 9.22 7.77 -9.39
C PRO A 114 7.70 7.79 -9.58
N THR A 115 7.05 8.97 -9.60
CA THR A 115 5.59 9.06 -9.81
C THR A 115 5.12 8.61 -11.19
N VAL A 116 6.03 8.57 -12.17
CA VAL A 116 5.74 8.09 -13.53
C VAL A 116 5.99 6.58 -13.64
N THR A 117 6.63 5.96 -12.65
CA THR A 117 6.97 4.53 -12.65
C THR A 117 5.77 3.69 -12.20
N SER A 118 5.54 2.56 -12.86
CA SER A 118 4.48 1.62 -12.46
C SER A 118 4.73 1.05 -11.06
N VAL A 119 3.68 0.95 -10.24
CA VAL A 119 3.73 0.35 -8.90
C VAL A 119 4.31 -1.07 -8.94
N VAL A 120 4.02 -1.84 -10.00
CA VAL A 120 4.56 -3.19 -10.19
C VAL A 120 6.08 -3.16 -10.38
N ALA A 121 6.59 -2.21 -11.18
CA ALA A 121 8.03 -2.05 -11.39
C ALA A 121 8.74 -1.61 -10.10
N VAL A 122 8.14 -0.68 -9.36
CA VAL A 122 8.63 -0.27 -8.03
C VAL A 122 8.69 -1.46 -7.06
N GLY A 123 7.66 -2.31 -7.05
CA GLY A 123 7.63 -3.52 -6.22
C GLY A 123 8.73 -4.52 -6.58
N LEU A 124 8.96 -4.77 -7.88
CA LEU A 124 10.05 -5.64 -8.35
C LEU A 124 11.43 -5.07 -8.01
N LEU A 125 11.61 -3.75 -8.16
CA LEU A 125 12.83 -3.06 -7.76
C LEU A 125 13.09 -3.23 -6.27
N TRP A 126 12.10 -2.99 -5.40
CA TRP A 126 12.25 -3.19 -3.96
C TRP A 126 12.55 -4.64 -3.60
N ARG A 127 11.92 -5.61 -4.26
CA ARG A 127 12.22 -7.03 -4.06
C ARG A 127 13.68 -7.37 -4.40
N TRP A 128 14.23 -6.79 -5.46
CA TRP A 128 15.65 -6.95 -5.80
C TRP A 128 16.58 -6.19 -4.85
N VAL A 129 16.23 -4.93 -4.52
CA VAL A 129 17.00 -4.05 -3.62
C VAL A 129 17.14 -4.68 -2.23
N LEU A 130 16.08 -5.31 -1.74
CA LEU A 130 15.99 -6.00 -0.45
C LEU A 130 16.35 -7.48 -0.55
N ASN A 131 16.90 -7.94 -1.67
CA ASN A 131 17.30 -9.33 -1.82
C ASN A 131 18.33 -9.71 -0.73
N PRO A 132 18.13 -10.84 0.00
CA PRO A 132 19.01 -11.21 1.11
C PRO A 132 20.49 -11.41 0.76
N THR A 133 20.75 -11.88 -0.47
CA THR A 133 22.07 -12.35 -0.89
C THR A 133 22.83 -11.33 -1.73
N VAL A 134 22.13 -10.69 -2.68
CA VAL A 134 22.75 -9.78 -3.67
C VAL A 134 22.19 -8.36 -3.61
N GLY A 135 21.24 -8.09 -2.71
CA GLY A 135 20.60 -6.79 -2.60
C GLY A 135 21.57 -5.72 -2.09
N PRO A 136 21.67 -4.54 -2.73
CA PRO A 136 22.56 -3.47 -2.31
C PRO A 136 22.30 -3.02 -0.86
N VAL A 137 21.05 -3.06 -0.39
CA VAL A 137 20.73 -2.71 1.00
C VAL A 137 21.35 -3.69 1.97
N ASN A 138 21.22 -5.00 1.73
CA ASN A 138 21.75 -6.01 2.64
C ASN A 138 23.27 -6.08 2.58
N LEU A 139 23.88 -5.90 1.41
CA LEU A 139 25.33 -5.76 1.28
C LEU A 139 25.85 -4.56 2.08
N PHE A 140 25.17 -3.41 1.98
CA PHE A 140 25.53 -2.22 2.75
C PHE A 140 25.36 -2.44 4.26
N LEU A 141 24.25 -3.04 4.70
CA LEU A 141 23.99 -3.32 6.11
C LEU A 141 25.01 -4.30 6.70
N ARG A 142 25.40 -5.34 5.96
CA ARG A 142 26.46 -6.28 6.38
C ARG A 142 27.80 -5.58 6.49
N TRP A 143 28.17 -4.78 5.50
CA TRP A 143 29.40 -3.99 5.54
C TRP A 143 29.44 -3.05 6.76
N VAL A 144 28.33 -2.37 7.06
CA VAL A 144 28.21 -1.54 8.29
C VAL A 144 28.32 -2.41 9.54
N GLY A 145 27.62 -3.55 9.58
CA GLY A 145 27.65 -4.49 10.70
C GLY A 145 29.06 -5.00 11.00
N GLU A 146 29.78 -5.48 9.99
CA GLU A 146 31.17 -5.94 10.09
C GLU A 146 32.10 -4.85 10.64
N ARG A 147 31.95 -3.61 10.17
CA ARG A 147 32.73 -2.47 10.65
C ARG A 147 32.44 -2.14 12.10
N LEU A 148 31.17 -2.19 12.50
CA LEU A 148 30.76 -1.96 13.88
C LEU A 148 31.29 -3.05 14.81
N VAL A 149 31.15 -4.33 14.43
CA VAL A 149 31.72 -5.45 15.20
C VAL A 149 33.22 -5.28 15.35
N GLY A 150 33.94 -4.95 14.27
CA GLY A 150 35.37 -4.66 14.31
C GLY A 150 35.74 -3.48 15.22
N LEU A 151 34.91 -2.43 15.25
CA LEU A 151 35.13 -1.29 16.14
C LEU A 151 34.98 -1.70 17.62
N PHE A 152 33.95 -2.47 17.97
CA PHE A 152 33.74 -2.93 19.34
C PHE A 152 34.86 -3.85 19.81
N THR A 153 35.30 -4.79 18.98
CA THR A 153 36.41 -5.69 19.32
C THR A 153 37.73 -4.94 19.48
N LEU A 154 37.99 -3.91 18.68
CA LEU A 154 39.16 -3.03 18.85
C LEU A 154 39.11 -2.22 20.16
N LEU A 155 37.92 -1.85 20.63
CA LEU A 155 37.72 -1.19 21.92
C LEU A 155 37.74 -2.16 23.11
N GLY A 156 37.93 -3.47 22.87
CA GLY A 156 37.87 -4.51 23.91
C GLY A 156 36.47 -4.75 24.46
N LEU A 157 35.42 -4.29 23.75
CA LEU A 157 34.03 -4.46 24.12
C LEU A 157 33.40 -5.60 23.32
N GLU A 158 32.49 -6.34 23.94
CA GLU A 158 31.67 -7.30 23.20
C GLU A 158 30.73 -6.57 22.25
N ALA A 159 30.69 -7.01 20.99
CA ALA A 159 29.83 -6.41 20.00
C ALA A 159 28.34 -6.62 20.40
N PRO A 160 27.50 -5.57 20.38
CA PRO A 160 26.08 -5.71 20.66
C PRO A 160 25.40 -6.69 19.71
N GLY A 161 24.40 -7.43 20.20
CA GLY A 161 23.68 -8.43 19.39
C GLY A 161 23.09 -7.86 18.09
N TRP A 162 22.66 -6.60 18.07
CA TRP A 162 22.17 -5.94 16.86
C TRP A 162 23.27 -5.71 15.81
N ALA A 163 24.51 -5.45 16.23
CA ALA A 163 25.63 -5.24 15.32
C ALA A 163 26.08 -6.57 14.71
N VAL A 164 26.10 -7.63 15.52
CA VAL A 164 26.37 -9.00 15.07
C VAL A 164 25.28 -9.48 14.11
N TRP A 165 24.01 -9.22 14.42
CA TRP A 165 22.88 -9.53 13.57
C TRP A 165 22.95 -8.82 12.20
N LEU A 166 23.31 -7.54 12.17
CA LEU A 166 23.54 -6.80 10.92
C LEU A 166 24.66 -7.41 10.07
N ALA A 167 25.73 -7.89 10.71
CA ALA A 167 26.89 -8.47 10.03
C ALA A 167 26.59 -9.87 9.44
N GLN A 168 25.80 -10.69 10.13
CA GLN A 168 25.61 -12.10 9.78
C GLN A 168 24.33 -12.37 8.98
N GLU A 169 23.19 -11.99 9.55
CA GLU A 169 21.88 -12.34 9.00
C GLU A 169 21.35 -11.23 8.10
N GLY A 170 21.59 -9.97 8.49
CA GLY A 170 20.89 -8.81 7.94
C GLY A 170 19.39 -8.90 8.27
N PRO A 171 18.60 -7.88 7.92
CA PRO A 171 17.18 -7.98 8.14
C PRO A 171 16.57 -9.00 7.18
N GLY A 172 16.02 -10.08 7.75
CA GLY A 172 15.27 -11.12 7.04
C GLY A 172 13.94 -10.63 6.47
N TRP A 173 13.88 -9.42 5.92
CA TRP A 173 12.65 -8.84 5.33
C TRP A 173 12.02 -9.75 4.27
N LEU A 174 12.82 -10.62 3.63
CA LEU A 174 12.44 -11.59 2.60
C LEU A 174 13.01 -12.99 2.89
N SER A 175 13.28 -13.33 4.16
CA SER A 175 13.68 -14.70 4.51
C SER A 175 12.43 -15.58 4.65
N ASP A 176 11.84 -15.90 3.50
CA ASP A 176 11.05 -17.09 3.14
C ASP A 176 10.71 -17.02 1.64
#